data_AF-A0A4W5MFI5-F1
#
_entry.id   AF-A0A4W5MFI5-F1
#
_cell.length_a   1.000
_cell.length_b   1.000
_cell.length_c   1.000
_cell.angle_alpha   90.00
_cell.angle_beta   90.00
_cell.angle_gamma   90.00
#
_symmetry.space_group_name_H-M   'P 1'
#
loop_
_entity.id
_entity.type
_entity.pdbx_description
1 polymer ?
#
loop_
_entity_poly.entity_id
_entity_poly.type
_entity_poly.pdbx_seq_one_letter_code
_entity_poly.pdbx_strand_id
1 'polypeptide(L)'
;VFSSFLSHFFTPAQLFLFSLHSLLSSLYPLTLSCRFTICHKTEVVKNTLNPVWQSFTIPVRALCNGDFDRTIKIEVYDWDRDGSHDFIGEFTTSYRELARGQSQFNVYEVVNIKKKMKKKKYGNSGTVIIAYTL
;
A
#
# COMPACT_ATOMS: atom_id res chain seq x y z
N VAL A 1 -14.20 -28.25 14.35
CA VAL A 1 -14.21 -26.82 14.73
C VAL A 1 -13.61 -25.96 13.61
N PHE A 2 -14.29 -25.96 12.46
CA PHE A 2 -14.08 -25.01 11.37
C PHE A 2 -14.86 -23.75 11.75
N SER A 3 -14.23 -22.86 12.50
CA SER A 3 -14.86 -21.60 12.90
C SER A 3 -14.47 -20.50 11.92
N SER A 4 -15.47 -20.04 11.16
CA SER A 4 -15.72 -18.62 10.87
C SER A 4 -14.72 -17.84 10.00
N PHE A 5 -14.38 -18.32 8.80
CA PHE A 5 -13.72 -17.48 7.77
C PHE A 5 -14.38 -17.52 6.39
N LEU A 6 -15.62 -18.00 6.31
CA LEU A 6 -16.37 -18.14 5.04
C LEU A 6 -17.71 -17.41 5.04
N SER A 7 -17.89 -16.45 5.95
CA SER A 7 -19.09 -15.64 5.99
C SER A 7 -18.75 -14.20 5.64
N HIS A 8 -19.21 -13.79 4.46
CA HIS A 8 -19.78 -12.47 4.19
C HIS A 8 -18.91 -11.37 3.58
N PHE A 9 -19.27 -11.09 2.32
CA PHE A 9 -19.14 -9.86 1.56
C PHE A 9 -17.72 -9.53 1.11
N PHE A 10 -17.48 -9.60 -0.21
CA PHE A 10 -17.54 -8.41 -1.04
C PHE A 10 -17.05 -7.08 -0.44
N THR A 11 -16.07 -7.10 0.45
CA THR A 11 -15.62 -5.90 1.11
C THR A 11 -14.82 -5.05 0.11
N PRO A 12 -15.09 -3.75 0.07
CA PRO A 12 -14.37 -2.90 -0.85
C PRO A 12 -12.93 -2.67 -0.43
N ALA A 13 -11.97 -3.03 -1.27
CA ALA A 13 -10.56 -2.74 -0.98
C ALA A 13 -10.16 -1.34 -1.49
N GLN A 14 -9.25 -0.70 -0.77
CA GLN A 14 -8.62 0.55 -1.16
C GLN A 14 -7.11 0.50 -0.91
N LEU A 15 -6.34 1.03 -1.87
CA LEU A 15 -4.89 1.09 -1.80
C LEU A 15 -4.45 2.55 -1.60
N PHE A 16 -3.56 2.75 -0.64
CA PHE A 16 -2.97 4.04 -0.34
C PHE A 16 -1.47 3.97 -0.60
N LEU A 17 -1.00 4.90 -1.43
CA LEU A 17 0.40 5.05 -1.74
C LEU A 17 0.95 6.23 -0.94
N PHE A 18 1.97 5.96 -0.14
CA PHE A 18 2.67 6.95 0.64
C PHE A 18 4.13 7.06 0.21
N SER A 19 4.61 8.29 0.08
CA SER A 19 6.04 8.56 -0.09
C SER A 19 6.59 9.28 1.13
N LEU A 20 7.85 9.02 1.44
CA LEU A 20 8.61 9.82 2.37
C LEU A 20 8.93 11.18 1.73
N HIS A 21 8.07 12.19 1.92
CA HIS A 21 8.43 13.55 1.54
C HIS A 21 9.28 14.18 2.63
N SER A 22 10.58 14.31 2.38
CA SER A 22 11.43 15.29 3.04
C SER A 22 11.13 16.69 2.50
N LEU A 23 9.90 17.17 2.65
CA LEU A 23 9.55 18.57 2.42
C LEU A 23 9.02 19.10 3.73
N LEU A 24 9.91 19.68 4.54
CA LEU A 24 9.61 20.76 5.48
C LEU A 24 10.90 21.36 6.07
N SER A 25 11.85 21.69 5.19
CA SER A 25 13.11 22.35 5.57
C SER A 25 12.99 23.86 5.74
N SER A 26 11.80 24.47 5.58
CA SER A 26 11.69 25.94 5.59
C SER A 26 10.90 26.58 6.74
N LEU A 27 10.24 25.82 7.64
CA LEU A 27 9.45 26.47 8.71
C LEU A 27 9.50 25.88 10.13
N TYR A 28 10.19 24.76 10.39
CA TYR A 28 10.31 24.28 11.77
C TYR A 28 11.63 23.56 12.04
N PRO A 29 12.22 23.71 13.24
CA PRO A 29 13.47 23.05 13.59
C PRO A 29 13.35 21.53 13.44
N LEU A 30 14.20 20.97 12.57
CA LEU A 30 14.59 19.56 12.40
C LEU A 30 13.75 18.56 13.20
N THR A 31 12.49 18.40 12.84
CA THR A 31 11.76 17.22 13.29
C THR A 31 12.26 16.08 12.41
N LEU A 32 13.21 15.31 12.95
CA LEU A 32 13.72 14.02 12.46
C LEU A 32 12.61 12.97 12.38
N SER A 33 11.46 13.31 11.81
CA SER A 33 10.36 12.40 11.68
C SER A 33 10.37 11.85 10.27
N CYS A 34 10.80 10.60 10.12
CA CYS A 34 10.60 9.78 8.94
C CYS A 34 9.08 9.56 8.72
N ARG A 35 8.36 10.62 8.34
CA ARG A 35 6.91 10.61 8.15
C ARG A 35 6.60 10.36 6.69
N PHE A 36 5.92 9.26 6.43
CA PHE A 36 5.31 9.02 5.13
C PHE A 36 4.13 9.99 4.93
N THR A 37 4.05 10.57 3.75
CA THR A 37 2.96 11.44 3.28
C THR A 37 2.15 10.71 2.22
N ILE A 38 0.83 10.86 2.23
CA ILE A 38 -0.03 10.27 1.20
C ILE A 38 0.25 10.97 -0.14
N CYS A 39 0.66 10.20 -1.13
CA CYS A 39 0.85 10.68 -2.51
C CYS A 39 -0.36 10.38 -3.38
N HIS A 40 -1.02 9.25 -3.13
CA HIS A 40 -2.17 8.82 -3.92
C HIS A 40 -3.07 7.89 -3.13
N LYS A 41 -4.37 7.96 -3.43
CA LYS A 41 -5.41 7.10 -2.89
C LYS A 41 -6.19 6.57 -4.09
N THR A 42 -6.19 5.26 -4.29
CA THR A 42 -6.91 4.64 -5.41
C THR A 42 -8.42 4.71 -5.18
N GLU A 43 -9.20 4.33 -6.18
CA GLU A 43 -10.62 4.09 -6.00
C GLU A 43 -10.90 2.89 -5.09
N VAL A 44 -12.13 2.87 -4.58
CA VAL A 44 -12.65 1.81 -3.73
C VAL A 44 -13.29 0.75 -4.62
N VAL A 45 -12.70 -0.43 -4.69
CA VAL A 45 -13.21 -1.53 -5.52
C VAL A 45 -14.07 -2.45 -4.67
N LYS A 46 -15.39 -2.30 -4.81
CA LYS A 46 -16.39 -3.08 -4.06
C LYS A 46 -16.49 -4.50 -4.60
N ASN A 47 -16.91 -5.39 -3.71
CA ASN A 47 -17.39 -6.70 -4.12
C ASN A 47 -16.34 -7.59 -4.79
N THR A 48 -15.09 -7.61 -4.30
CA THR A 48 -14.07 -8.52 -4.82
C THR A 48 -12.94 -8.79 -3.82
N LEU A 49 -12.44 -10.03 -3.82
CA LEU A 49 -11.21 -10.41 -3.10
C LEU A 49 -9.94 -10.17 -3.93
N ASN A 50 -10.11 -9.89 -5.22
CA ASN A 50 -9.04 -9.58 -6.18
C ASN A 50 -9.34 -8.22 -6.82
N PRO A 51 -9.19 -7.12 -6.06
CA PRO A 51 -9.44 -5.78 -6.60
C PRO A 51 -8.46 -5.48 -7.74
N VAL A 52 -8.99 -4.92 -8.82
CA VAL A 52 -8.20 -4.37 -9.93
C VAL A 52 -8.47 -2.88 -9.97
N TRP A 53 -7.46 -2.09 -9.61
CA TRP A 53 -7.54 -0.63 -9.67
C TRP A 53 -7.21 -0.11 -11.07
N GLN A 54 -7.81 1.02 -11.42
CA GLN A 54 -7.51 1.74 -12.65
C GLN A 54 -6.06 2.24 -12.65
N SER A 55 -5.49 2.31 -13.84
CA SER A 55 -4.17 2.92 -14.04
C SER A 55 -4.20 4.39 -13.61
N PHE A 56 -3.17 4.82 -12.90
CA PHE A 56 -3.00 6.21 -12.48
C PHE A 56 -1.58 6.67 -12.76
N THR A 57 -1.40 7.99 -12.87
CA THR A 57 -0.09 8.62 -13.09
C THR A 57 0.26 9.49 -11.89
N ILE A 58 1.44 9.26 -11.32
CA ILE A 58 1.99 10.09 -10.23
C ILE A 58 3.29 10.71 -10.73
N PRO A 59 3.44 12.04 -10.66
CA PRO A 59 4.70 12.67 -10.99
C PRO A 59 5.84 12.12 -10.10
N VAL A 60 6.98 11.77 -10.69
CA VAL A 60 8.17 11.28 -9.96
C VAL A 60 8.58 12.24 -8.83
N ARG A 61 8.45 13.56 -9.05
CA ARG A 61 8.71 14.55 -8.01
C ARG A 61 7.79 14.37 -6.80
N ALA A 62 6.51 14.07 -7.03
CA ALA A 62 5.55 13.82 -5.96
C ALA A 62 5.74 12.44 -5.29
N LEU A 63 6.21 11.45 -6.07
CA LEU A 63 6.41 10.09 -5.59
C LEU A 63 7.72 9.89 -4.83
N CYS A 64 8.79 10.57 -5.21
CA CYS A 64 10.09 10.35 -4.60
C CYS A 64 11.04 11.57 -4.62
N ASN A 65 10.55 12.75 -5.01
CA ASN A 65 11.35 13.97 -5.14
C ASN A 65 12.61 13.82 -6.02
N GLY A 66 12.55 12.92 -7.02
CA GLY A 66 13.68 12.63 -7.92
C GLY A 66 14.70 11.63 -7.38
N ASP A 67 14.51 11.10 -6.18
CA ASP A 67 15.34 10.05 -5.59
C ASP A 67 14.72 8.67 -5.90
N PHE A 68 15.26 7.97 -6.90
CA PHE A 68 14.71 6.71 -7.37
C PHE A 68 14.83 5.55 -6.37
N ASP A 69 15.73 5.67 -5.39
CA ASP A 69 15.96 4.67 -4.34
C ASP A 69 15.15 4.93 -3.08
N ARG A 70 14.40 6.04 -3.05
CA ARG A 70 13.53 6.40 -1.94
C ARG A 70 12.47 5.34 -1.69
N THR A 71 12.29 4.99 -0.42
CA THR A 71 11.24 4.09 0.04
C THR A 71 9.85 4.69 -0.18
N ILE A 72 9.04 3.95 -0.92
CA ILE A 72 7.62 4.16 -1.13
C ILE A 72 6.90 3.08 -0.33
N LYS A 73 5.88 3.47 0.42
CA LYS A 73 5.08 2.57 1.24
C LYS A 73 3.68 2.45 0.65
N ILE A 74 3.21 1.22 0.52
CA ILE A 74 1.86 0.91 0.06
C ILE A 74 1.13 0.31 1.25
N GLU A 75 -0.02 0.86 1.58
CA GLU A 75 -0.93 0.29 2.57
C GLU A 75 -2.23 -0.12 1.88
N VAL A 76 -2.74 -1.28 2.26
CA VAL A 76 -4.00 -1.82 1.77
C VAL A 76 -4.99 -1.85 2.93
N TYR A 77 -6.16 -1.25 2.69
CA TYR A 77 -7.24 -1.15 3.63
C TYR A 77 -8.50 -1.81 3.08
N ASP A 78 -9.27 -2.36 3.99
CA ASP A 78 -10.65 -2.72 3.76
C ASP A 78 -11.52 -1.51 4.07
N TRP A 79 -12.31 -1.09 3.10
CA TRP A 79 -13.17 0.07 3.24
C TRP A 79 -14.48 -0.36 3.89
N ASP A 80 -14.73 0.14 5.10
CA ASP A 80 -16.04 0.05 5.72
C ASP A 80 -16.84 1.36 5.58
N ARG A 81 -18.15 1.23 5.35
CA ARG A 81 -19.06 2.38 5.19
C ARG A 81 -19.14 3.25 6.44
N ASP A 82 -18.89 2.67 7.61
CA ASP A 82 -18.93 3.34 8.91
C ASP A 82 -17.65 4.14 9.24
N GLY A 83 -16.65 4.10 8.35
CA GLY A 83 -15.37 4.80 8.51
C GLY A 83 -14.35 4.03 9.36
N SER A 84 -14.68 2.84 9.87
CA SER A 84 -13.79 2.00 10.65
C SER A 84 -12.91 1.09 9.78
N HIS A 85 -12.34 1.66 8.71
CA HIS A 85 -11.59 0.93 7.68
C HIS A 85 -10.53 -0.01 8.28
N ASP A 86 -10.67 -1.31 7.98
CA ASP A 86 -9.80 -2.34 8.51
C ASP A 86 -8.45 -2.40 7.80
N PHE A 87 -7.35 -2.41 8.56
CA PHE A 87 -6.01 -2.51 7.97
C PHE A 87 -5.70 -3.95 7.51
N ILE A 88 -5.57 -4.15 6.20
CA ILE A 88 -5.27 -5.46 5.59
C ILE A 88 -3.79 -5.77 5.71
N GLY A 89 -2.91 -4.82 5.38
CA GLY A 89 -1.46 -4.91 5.52
C GLY A 89 -0.71 -3.85 4.71
N GLU A 90 0.61 -3.89 4.78
CA GLU A 90 1.49 -2.96 4.07
C GLU A 90 2.68 -3.68 3.43
N PHE A 91 3.32 -3.01 2.48
CA PHE A 91 4.63 -3.35 1.96
C PHE A 91 5.38 -2.08 1.53
N THR A 92 6.68 -2.21 1.33
CA THR A 92 7.53 -1.11 0.84
C THR A 92 8.23 -1.52 -0.46
N THR A 93 8.45 -0.54 -1.32
CA THR A 93 9.18 -0.67 -2.60
C THR A 93 9.92 0.64 -2.87
N SER A 94 10.67 0.70 -3.96
CA SER A 94 11.26 1.94 -4.52
C SER A 94 10.81 2.18 -5.95
N TYR A 95 10.99 3.40 -6.46
CA TYR A 95 10.74 3.68 -7.89
C TYR A 95 11.63 2.81 -8.77
N ARG A 96 12.88 2.60 -8.37
CA ARG A 96 13.81 1.70 -9.09
C ARG A 96 13.26 0.29 -9.19
N GLU A 97 12.68 -0.26 -8.12
CA GLU A 97 12.07 -1.60 -8.15
C GLU A 97 10.83 -1.63 -9.04
N LEU A 98 9.94 -0.64 -8.92
CA LEU A 98 8.75 -0.55 -9.76
C LEU A 98 9.10 -0.49 -11.26
N ALA A 99 10.18 0.22 -11.61
CA ALA A 99 10.65 0.39 -12.97
C ALA A 99 11.41 -0.83 -13.55
N ARG A 100 11.71 -1.88 -12.76
CA ARG A 100 12.51 -3.04 -13.22
C ARG A 100 11.79 -3.96 -14.22
N GLY A 101 10.46 -3.90 -14.37
CA GLY A 101 9.75 -4.57 -15.47
C GLY A 101 8.38 -5.18 -15.12
N GLN A 102 7.68 -5.68 -16.14
CA GLN A 102 6.28 -6.12 -16.05
C GLN A 102 6.04 -7.43 -15.26
N SER A 103 4.91 -7.42 -14.53
CA SER A 103 4.09 -8.53 -14.02
C SER A 103 4.73 -9.55 -13.07
N GLN A 104 5.87 -10.16 -13.41
CA GLN A 104 6.45 -11.23 -12.58
C GLN A 104 7.43 -10.72 -11.51
N PHE A 105 8.00 -9.53 -11.72
CA PHE A 105 8.98 -8.95 -10.79
C PHE A 105 8.37 -8.01 -9.76
N ASN A 106 7.15 -7.52 -9.99
CA ASN A 106 6.47 -6.53 -9.15
C ASN A 106 5.32 -7.16 -8.35
N VAL A 107 5.57 -8.33 -7.75
CA VAL A 107 4.62 -9.01 -6.87
C VAL A 107 5.04 -8.76 -5.43
N TYR A 108 4.19 -8.11 -4.66
CA TYR A 108 4.48 -7.72 -3.29
C TYR A 108 3.53 -8.41 -2.32
N GLU A 109 4.08 -9.04 -1.29
CA GLU A 109 3.27 -9.63 -0.23
C GLU A 109 2.74 -8.54 0.69
N VAL A 110 1.42 -8.54 0.91
CA VAL A 110 0.77 -7.58 1.82
C VAL A 110 0.86 -8.14 3.23
N VAL A 111 1.61 -7.49 4.12
CA VAL A 111 1.86 -8.01 5.47
C VAL A 111 1.29 -7.08 6.52
N ASN A 112 0.43 -7.62 7.39
CA ASN A 112 0.02 -6.94 8.61
C ASN A 112 0.91 -7.37 9.77
N ILE A 113 1.83 -6.48 10.17
CA ILE A 113 2.79 -6.74 11.25
C ILE A 113 2.06 -7.07 12.57
N LYS A 114 0.94 -6.40 12.87
CA LYS A 114 0.16 -6.66 14.09
C LYS A 114 -0.41 -8.09 14.09
N LYS A 115 -0.88 -8.59 12.94
CA LYS A 115 -1.34 -9.99 12.79
C LYS A 115 -0.17 -10.97 12.88
N LYS A 116 0.97 -10.65 12.27
CA LYS A 116 2.20 -11.46 12.30
C LYS A 116 2.74 -11.66 13.71
N MET A 117 2.73 -10.61 14.53
CA MET A 117 3.17 -10.69 15.94
C MET A 117 2.24 -11.53 16.81
N LYS A 118 0.93 -11.55 16.51
CA LYS A 118 -0.08 -12.26 17.32
C LYS A 118 -0.29 -13.71 16.90
N LYS A 119 -0.05 -14.06 15.63
CA LYS A 119 -0.37 -15.38 15.07
C LYS A 119 0.89 -16.04 14.48
N LYS A 120 1.40 -17.09 15.15
CA LYS A 120 2.60 -17.83 14.71
C LYS A 120 2.50 -18.45 13.31
N LYS A 121 1.28 -18.75 12.80
CA LYS A 121 1.04 -19.35 11.47
C LYS A 121 0.67 -18.31 10.39
N TYR A 122 0.73 -17.01 10.69
CA TYR A 122 0.40 -15.97 9.71
C TYR A 122 1.56 -15.77 8.72
N GLY A 123 1.28 -15.89 7.43
CA GLY A 123 2.21 -15.56 6.34
C GLY A 123 2.00 -14.14 5.84
N ASN A 124 0.95 -13.94 5.03
CA ASN A 124 0.57 -12.67 4.43
C ASN A 124 -0.97 -12.51 4.40
N SER A 125 -1.45 -11.33 4.02
CA SER A 125 -2.87 -11.01 3.80
C SER A 125 -3.24 -11.01 2.31
N GLY A 126 -2.41 -11.61 1.46
CA GLY A 126 -2.53 -11.56 0.00
C GLY A 126 -1.30 -10.95 -0.68
N THR A 127 -1.40 -10.74 -1.99
CA THR A 127 -0.34 -10.15 -2.81
C THR A 127 -0.90 -9.02 -3.68
N VAL A 128 -0.10 -8.01 -3.94
CA VAL A 128 -0.39 -6.91 -4.87
C VAL A 128 0.59 -6.99 -6.03
N ILE A 129 0.05 -6.96 -7.24
CA ILE A 129 0.84 -6.93 -8.47
C ILE A 129 0.79 -5.50 -9.01
N ILE A 130 1.95 -4.86 -9.14
CA ILE A 130 2.04 -3.50 -9.70
C ILE A 130 2.53 -3.58 -11.14
N ALA A 131 1.64 -3.28 -12.08
CA ALA A 131 2.02 -3.07 -13.47
C ALA A 131 2.54 -1.64 -13.65
N TYR A 132 3.78 -1.52 -14.10
CA TYR A 132 4.37 -0.25 -14.52
C TYR A 132 4.33 -0.15 -16.05
N THR A 133 3.81 0.97 -16.56
CA THR A 133 3.82 1.31 -17.98
C THR A 133 4.49 2.67 -18.13
N LEU A 134 5.44 2.77 -19.07
CA LEU A 134 6.15 4.01 -19.42
C LEU A 134 5.24 4.96 -20.22
#